data_AF-A0A382MBC7-F1
#
_entry.id   AF-A0A382MBC7-F1
#
_cell.length_a   1.000
_cell.length_b   1.000
_cell.length_c   1.000
_cell.angle_alpha   90.00
_cell.angle_beta   90.00
_cell.angle_gamma   90.00
#
_symmetry.space_group_name_H-M   'P 1'
#
loop_
_entity.id
_entity.type
_entity.pdbx_description
1 polymer ?
#
loop_
_entity_poly.entity_id
_entity_poly.type
_entity_poly.pdbx_seq_one_letter_code
_entity_poly.pdbx_strand_id
1 'polypeptide(L)' 'EGAIALSQSPNLSHLNCLSIWRNEIRDAGGKAIAESNYFLKLERLYMSLNLIDKPTRKVIRSSDLASRLKTLVMD' A
#
# COMPACT_ATOMS: atom_id res chain seq x y z
N GLU A 1 11.18 4.19 4.99
CA GLU A 1 11.78 4.55 3.69
C GLU A 1 11.51 3.52 2.60
N GLY A 2 11.72 2.21 2.84
CA GLY A 2 11.45 1.18 1.82
C GLY A 2 10.06 1.22 1.19
N ALA A 3 8.98 1.38 1.97
CA ALA A 3 7.62 1.49 1.43
C ALA A 3 7.40 2.74 0.54
N ILE A 4 8.10 3.84 0.84
CA ILE A 4 8.07 5.07 0.04
C ILE A 4 8.83 4.85 -1.27
N ALA A 5 9.99 4.22 -1.22
CA ALA A 5 10.74 3.86 -2.43
C ALA A 5 9.93 2.92 -3.35
N LEU A 6 9.22 1.94 -2.77
CA LEU A 6 8.32 1.07 -3.52
C LEU A 6 7.19 1.85 -4.17
N SER A 7 6.53 2.78 -3.45
CA SER A 7 5.43 3.55 -4.01
C SER A 7 5.84 4.51 -5.14
N GLN A 8 7.13 4.87 -5.21
CA GLN A 8 7.69 5.74 -6.23
C GLN A 8 8.34 4.99 -7.40
N SER A 9 8.31 3.65 -7.40
CA SER A 9 9.01 2.85 -8.40
C SER A 9 8.18 2.66 -9.69
N PRO A 10 8.60 3.22 -10.84
CA PRO A 10 7.89 3.07 -12.12
C PRO A 10 7.89 1.60 -12.62
N ASN A 11 8.85 0.81 -12.17
CA ASN A 11 8.98 -0.60 -12.52
C ASN A 11 7.84 -1.46 -11.97
N LEU A 12 7.06 -0.95 -11.02
CA LEU A 12 5.93 -1.67 -10.41
C LEU A 12 4.58 -1.39 -11.11
N SER A 13 4.59 -0.60 -12.21
CA SER A 13 3.42 -0.31 -13.07
C SER A 13 2.62 -1.52 -13.51
N HIS A 14 3.26 -2.68 -13.64
CA HIS A 14 2.66 -3.93 -14.11
C HIS A 14 2.48 -4.97 -13.01
N LEU A 15 2.81 -4.64 -11.76
CA LEU A 15 2.71 -5.56 -10.65
C LEU A 15 1.24 -5.83 -10.30
N ASN A 16 0.83 -7.09 -10.31
CA ASN A 16 -0.54 -7.49 -9.97
C ASN A 16 -0.73 -7.77 -8.47
N CYS A 17 0.33 -8.18 -7.77
CA CYS A 17 0.28 -8.60 -6.38
C CYS A 17 1.51 -8.10 -5.62
N LEU A 18 1.27 -7.42 -4.49
CA LEU A 18 2.32 -6.92 -3.59
C LEU A 18 2.07 -7.43 -2.17
N SER A 19 3.06 -8.11 -1.60
CA SER A 19 3.08 -8.49 -0.19
C SER A 19 4.22 -7.79 0.52
N ILE A 20 3.88 -6.96 1.49
CA ILE A 20 4.78 -6.19 2.36
C ILE A 20 4.41 -6.39 3.83
N TRP A 21 3.92 -7.58 4.15
CA TRP A 21 3.60 -8.02 5.50
C TRP A 21 4.82 -7.95 6.44
N ARG A 22 4.64 -7.50 7.68
CA ARG A 22 5.69 -7.45 8.72
C ARG A 22 6.97 -6.70 8.33
N ASN A 23 6.85 -5.48 7.83
CA ASN A 23 8.00 -4.63 7.47
C ASN A 23 8.08 -3.33 8.29
N GLU A 24 7.44 -3.29 9.46
CA GLU A 24 7.42 -2.13 10.36
C GLU A 24 7.01 -0.82 9.67
N ILE A 25 6.15 -0.91 8.65
CA ILE A 25 5.70 0.24 7.88
C ILE A 25 4.86 1.13 8.79
N ARG A 26 5.27 2.39 8.94
CA ARG A 26 4.54 3.41 9.70
C ARG A 26 3.66 4.26 8.78
N ASP A 27 2.91 5.17 9.38
CA ASP A 27 1.94 6.03 8.72
C ASP A 27 2.43 6.68 7.41
N ALA A 28 3.62 7.27 7.41
CA ALA A 28 4.18 7.89 6.21
C ALA A 28 4.35 6.89 5.05
N GLY A 29 4.83 5.67 5.34
CA GLY A 29 4.96 4.62 4.34
C GLY A 29 3.62 4.06 3.89
N GLY A 30 2.66 3.91 4.82
CA GLY A 30 1.30 3.48 4.50
C GLY A 30 0.57 4.46 3.57
N LYS A 31 0.68 5.76 3.85
CA LYS A 31 0.14 6.82 2.99
C LYS A 31 0.80 6.83 1.62
N ALA A 32 2.13 6.74 1.59
CA ALA A 32 2.87 6.69 0.33
C ALA A 32 2.44 5.53 -0.56
N ILE A 33 2.19 4.34 0.00
CA ILE A 33 1.63 3.20 -0.74
C ILE A 33 0.25 3.53 -1.31
N ALA A 34 -0.65 4.10 -0.51
CA ALA A 34 -2.01 4.47 -0.94
C ALA A 34 -2.04 5.55 -2.03
N GLU A 35 -1.06 6.45 -2.04
CA GLU A 35 -0.91 7.57 -2.98
C GLU A 35 -0.05 7.21 -4.21
N SER A 36 0.36 5.95 -4.36
CA SER A 36 1.21 5.52 -5.48
C SER A 36 0.52 5.69 -6.84
N ASN A 37 1.16 6.47 -7.71
CA ASN A 37 0.79 6.59 -9.12
C ASN A 37 1.35 5.44 -9.98
N TYR A 38 2.17 4.54 -9.40
CA TYR A 38 2.80 3.45 -10.13
C TYR A 38 2.17 2.09 -9.85
N PHE A 39 1.21 1.94 -8.94
CA PHE A 39 0.45 0.70 -8.75
C PHE A 39 -0.75 0.60 -9.70
N LEU A 40 -0.51 0.78 -11.00
CA LEU A 40 -1.55 0.91 -12.02
C LEU A 40 -2.34 -0.40 -12.24
N LYS A 41 -1.66 -1.55 -12.21
CA LYS A 41 -2.26 -2.88 -12.39
C LYS A 41 -2.36 -3.68 -11.08
N LEU A 42 -2.15 -3.04 -9.94
CA LEU A 42 -2.15 -3.75 -8.66
C LEU A 42 -3.58 -4.18 -8.31
N GLU A 43 -3.77 -5.48 -8.11
CA GLU A 43 -5.07 -6.05 -7.75
C GLU A 43 -5.10 -6.56 -6.31
N ARG A 44 -3.95 -6.95 -5.75
CA ARG A 44 -3.85 -7.54 -4.42
C ARG A 44 -2.72 -6.88 -3.63
N LEU A 45 -3.06 -6.38 -2.44
CA LEU A 45 -2.12 -5.78 -1.50
C LEU A 45 -2.26 -6.42 -0.12
N TYR A 46 -1.16 -7.00 0.37
CA TYR A 46 -1.05 -7.56 1.70
C TYR A 46 -0.06 -6.75 2.52
N MET A 47 -0.55 -6.03 3.53
CA MET A 47 0.25 -5.11 4.34
C MET A 47 -0.08 -5.17 5.83
N SER A 48 -0.68 -6.26 6.31
CA SER A 48 -0.88 -6.54 7.74
C SER A 48 0.42 -6.61 8.54
N LEU A 49 0.27 -6.60 9.86
CA LEU A 49 1.35 -6.63 10.86
C LEU A 49 2.42 -5.57 10.59
N ASN A 50 1.97 -4.37 10.24
CA ASN A 50 2.78 -3.17 10.16
C ASN A 50 2.36 -2.19 11.27
N LEU A 51 3.11 -1.09 11.42
CA LEU A 51 2.97 -0.14 12.51
C LEU A 51 2.20 1.11 12.06
N ILE A 52 1.08 0.93 11.36
CA ILE A 52 0.21 2.01 10.86
C ILE A 52 -0.92 2.24 11.86
N ASP A 53 -1.14 3.48 12.27
CA ASP A 53 -2.17 3.81 13.24
C ASP A 53 -3.58 3.74 12.67
N LYS A 54 -4.57 3.52 13.55
CA LYS A 54 -5.99 3.36 13.17
C LYS A 54 -6.52 4.50 12.29
N PRO A 55 -6.25 5.79 12.56
CA PRO A 55 -6.71 6.88 11.70
C PRO A 55 -6.13 6.79 10.29
N THR A 56 -4.83 6.55 10.17
CA THR A 56 -4.15 6.42 8.86
C THR A 56 -4.65 5.21 8.09
N ARG A 57 -4.96 4.09 8.77
CA ARG A 57 -5.58 2.94 8.12
C ARG A 57 -6.95 3.24 7.51
N LYS A 58 -7.76 4.11 8.13
CA LYS A 58 -9.05 4.54 7.54
C LYS A 58 -8.81 5.31 6.24
N VAL A 59 -7.83 6.20 6.23
CA VAL A 59 -7.43 6.98 5.03
C VAL A 59 -6.98 6.05 3.90
N ILE A 60 -6.15 5.04 4.20
CA ILE A 60 -5.70 4.06 3.21
C ILE A 60 -6.90 3.30 2.63
N ARG A 61 -7.83 2.85 3.48
CA ARG A 61 -9.05 2.13 3.05
C ARG A 61 -9.99 2.99 2.18
N SER A 62 -9.96 4.31 2.32
CA SER A 62 -10.74 5.24 1.49
C SER A 62 -10.01 5.75 0.25
N SER A 63 -8.79 5.26 -0.03
CA SER A 63 -7.98 5.74 -1.16
C SER A 63 -8.44 5.18 -2.51
N ASP A 64 -8.08 5.87 -3.59
CA ASP A 64 -8.27 5.40 -4.97
C ASP A 64 -7.51 4.09 -5.26
N LEU A 65 -6.42 3.82 -4.53
CA LEU A 65 -5.77 2.51 -4.62
C LEU A 65 -6.65 1.42 -3.98
N ALA A 66 -7.21 1.66 -2.80
CA ALA A 66 -8.05 0.68 -2.14
C ALA A 66 -9.33 0.35 -2.94
N SER A 67 -9.93 1.34 -3.61
CA SER A 67 -11.16 1.13 -4.40
C SER A 67 -10.96 0.29 -5.66
N ARG A 68 -9.75 0.27 -6.24
CA ARG A 68 -9.42 -0.56 -7.43
C ARG A 68 -8.89 -1.95 -7.09
N LEU A 69 -8.45 -2.18 -5.86
CA LEU A 69 -7.92 -3.48 -5.43
C LEU A 69 -9.06 -4.50 -5.34
N LYS A 70 -8.81 -5.71 -5.86
CA LYS A 70 -9.67 -6.88 -5.61
C LYS A 70 -9.49 -7.40 -4.19
N THR A 71 -8.30 -7.20 -3.61
CA THR A 71 -7.99 -7.65 -2.26
C THR A 71 -7.07 -6.66 -1.57
N LEU A 72 -7.50 -6.14 -0.43
CA LEU A 72 -6.68 -5.36 0.50
C LEU A 72 -6.71 -6.07 1.86
N VAL A 73 -5.56 -6.58 2.29
CA VAL A 73 -5.39 -7.18 3.61
C VAL A 73 -4.52 -6.27 4.46
N MET A 74 -5.12 -5.70 5.49
CA MET A 74 -4.48 -4.85 6.49
C MET A 74 -5.25 -4.94 7.81
N ASP A 75 -4.58 -4.65 8.93
CA ASP A 75 -5.17 -4.71 10.28
C ASP A 75 -6.20 -3.60 10.57
#